data_AF-A0A965J3Y2-F1
#
_entry.id   AF-A0A965J3Y2-F1
#
_cell.length_a   1.000
_cell.length_b   1.000
_cell.length_c   1.000
_cell.angle_alpha   90.00
_cell.angle_beta   90.00
_cell.angle_gamma   90.00
#
_symmetry.space_group_name_H-M   'P 1'
#
loop_
_entity.id
_entity.type
_entity.pdbx_description
1 polymer ?
#
loop_
_entity_poly.entity_id
_entity_poly.type
_entity_poly.pdbx_seq_one_letter_code
_entity_poly.pdbx_strand_id
1 'polypeptide(L)'
;MIKNSIVFSCLMITSAFAQEWSLKEPLLLRVKKDTIHTLYYHFGDEFNGTSLDLNKWHDNYPWGGVNPRYNMAPSPEMVKLDKGKLQLTVSKTDRKQTIPDWMLTEDYKKENAPYIVEGNKAQLYYLTSAIYSKKDFRYGYFEARMKAPMGKGIWPAFWTYGHNNKDEIDFTELKGERMENYHIDVHHPEKKVETYKNALGARVRYGAWIKSSYPIIDRWVTFSGYWEPG
;
A
#
# COMPACT_ATOMS: atom_id res chain seq x y z
N MET A 1 -29.12 -16.83 -13.04
CA MET A 1 -28.25 -15.65 -12.92
C MET A 1 -28.81 -14.56 -13.80
N ILE A 2 -29.12 -13.38 -13.24
CA ILE A 2 -29.51 -12.21 -14.02
C ILE A 2 -28.21 -11.63 -14.63
N LYS A 3 -28.13 -11.52 -15.95
CA LYS A 3 -27.05 -10.84 -16.66
C LYS A 3 -27.56 -9.48 -17.12
N ASN A 4 -26.98 -8.41 -16.59
CA ASN A 4 -27.32 -7.04 -16.98
C ASN A 4 -26.21 -6.49 -17.88
N SER A 5 -26.58 -5.62 -18.82
CA SER A 5 -25.61 -4.88 -19.65
C SER A 5 -25.40 -3.49 -19.04
N ILE A 6 -24.16 -3.00 -19.06
CA ILE A 6 -23.87 -1.59 -18.77
C ILE A 6 -24.18 -0.81 -20.05
N VAL A 7 -25.13 0.12 -19.97
CA VAL A 7 -25.48 1.01 -21.08
C VAL A 7 -24.92 2.39 -20.75
N PHE A 8 -24.03 2.88 -21.60
CA PHE A 8 -23.62 4.29 -21.60
C PHE A 8 -24.45 5.02 -22.67
N SER A 9 -25.21 6.03 -22.28
CA SER A 9 -25.98 6.86 -23.20
C SER A 9 -25.71 8.33 -22.92
N CYS A 10 -25.34 9.09 -23.94
CA CYS A 10 -25.27 10.54 -23.87
C CYS A 10 -26.52 11.09 -24.58
N LEU A 11 -27.41 11.74 -23.84
CA LEU A 11 -28.56 12.44 -24.42
C LEU A 11 -28.14 13.89 -24.68
N MET A 12 -28.00 14.29 -25.94
CA MET A 12 -27.77 15.69 -26.28
C MET A 12 -29.12 16.44 -26.23
N ILE A 13 -29.30 17.27 -25.21
CA ILE A 13 -30.37 18.27 -25.17
C ILE A 13 -29.81 19.53 -25.82
N THR A 14 -30.24 19.85 -27.03
CA THR A 14 -29.86 21.08 -27.72
C THR A 14 -30.63 22.27 -27.14
N SER A 15 -30.09 22.89 -26.09
CA SER A 15 -30.34 24.28 -25.78
C SER A 15 -28.99 24.96 -25.57
N ALA A 16 -28.65 25.85 -26.49
CA ALA A 16 -27.40 26.59 -26.52
C ALA A 16 -27.22 27.37 -25.21
N PHE A 17 -26.26 26.95 -24.39
CA PHE A 17 -25.40 27.72 -23.48
C PHE A 17 -24.49 26.69 -22.80
N ALA A 18 -23.52 26.16 -23.54
CA ALA A 18 -22.44 25.40 -22.93
C ALA A 18 -21.44 26.40 -22.35
N GLN A 19 -21.71 26.86 -21.13
CA GLN A 19 -20.67 27.46 -20.30
C GLN A 19 -19.59 26.39 -20.11
N GLU A 20 -18.33 26.71 -20.38
CA GLU A 20 -17.21 25.81 -20.09
C GLU A 20 -17.16 25.57 -18.59
N TRP A 21 -17.81 24.50 -18.15
CA TRP A 21 -17.56 23.93 -16.84
C TRP A 21 -16.15 23.38 -16.91
N SER A 22 -15.20 24.13 -16.35
CA SER A 22 -13.95 23.58 -15.86
C SER A 22 -14.32 22.35 -15.02
N LEU A 23 -14.24 21.16 -15.63
CA LEU A 23 -14.39 19.89 -14.94
C LEU A 23 -13.21 19.78 -13.99
N LYS A 24 -13.39 20.37 -12.81
CA LYS A 24 -12.46 20.24 -11.71
C LYS A 24 -12.54 18.81 -11.21
N GLU A 25 -11.54 18.05 -11.66
CA GLU A 25 -11.03 16.84 -11.03
C GLU A 25 -11.93 15.59 -11.15
N PRO A 26 -11.35 14.38 -11.18
CA PRO A 26 -12.14 13.17 -11.29
C PRO A 26 -13.08 13.05 -10.09
N LEU A 27 -14.38 12.91 -10.41
CA LEU A 27 -15.48 12.72 -9.48
C LEU A 27 -15.76 11.23 -9.34
N LEU A 28 -15.69 10.71 -8.11
CA LEU A 28 -16.16 9.35 -7.80
C LEU A 28 -17.43 9.43 -6.96
N LEU A 29 -18.51 8.82 -7.44
CA LEU A 29 -19.79 8.76 -6.73
C LEU A 29 -19.94 7.39 -6.07
N ARG A 30 -20.06 7.37 -4.74
CA ARG A 30 -20.39 6.17 -3.97
C ARG A 30 -21.85 6.21 -3.56
N VAL A 31 -22.65 5.36 -4.17
CA VAL A 31 -24.07 5.19 -3.83
C VAL A 31 -24.17 4.30 -2.58
N LYS A 32 -24.81 4.83 -1.54
CA LYS A 32 -25.28 4.09 -0.36
C LYS A 32 -26.79 3.88 -0.47
N LYS A 33 -27.38 3.18 0.51
CA LYS A 33 -28.81 2.82 0.51
C LYS A 33 -29.75 4.02 0.30
N ASP A 34 -29.42 5.15 0.90
CA ASP A 34 -30.26 6.35 1.00
C ASP A 34 -29.53 7.65 0.65
N THR A 35 -28.24 7.56 0.31
CA THR A 35 -27.36 8.72 0.14
C THR A 35 -26.35 8.48 -0.96
N ILE A 36 -25.91 9.56 -1.62
CA ILE A 36 -24.79 9.53 -2.56
C ILE A 36 -23.64 10.31 -1.92
N HIS A 37 -22.53 9.63 -1.71
CA HIS A 37 -21.28 10.25 -1.28
C HIS A 37 -20.49 10.67 -2.51
N THR A 38 -20.14 11.95 -2.55
CA THR A 38 -19.24 12.50 -3.56
C THR A 38 -17.81 12.47 -3.04
N LEU A 39 -16.91 11.87 -3.80
CA LEU A 39 -15.48 11.83 -3.54
C LEU A 39 -14.75 12.66 -4.59
N TYR A 40 -13.86 13.52 -4.11
CA TYR A 40 -12.97 14.32 -4.93
C TYR A 40 -11.58 13.71 -4.89
N TYR A 41 -10.88 13.75 -6.02
CA TYR A 41 -9.47 13.45 -6.05
C TYR A 41 -8.71 14.37 -5.07
N HIS A 42 -7.78 13.78 -4.33
CA HIS A 42 -7.08 14.51 -3.26
C HIS A 42 -5.56 14.36 -3.34
N PHE A 43 -5.10 13.16 -3.69
CA PHE A 43 -3.70 12.83 -3.84
C PHE A 43 -3.57 11.57 -4.68
N GLY A 44 -2.46 11.48 -5.41
CA GLY A 44 -2.15 10.34 -6.25
C GLY A 44 -0.93 10.61 -7.13
N ASP A 45 -0.50 9.55 -7.77
CA ASP A 45 0.58 9.57 -8.74
C ASP A 45 0.32 8.50 -9.81
N GLU A 46 0.26 8.94 -11.06
CA GLU A 46 0.13 8.05 -12.22
C GLU A 46 1.50 7.51 -12.67
N PHE A 47 2.58 7.95 -12.02
CA PHE A 47 3.96 7.48 -12.25
C PHE A 47 4.44 7.62 -13.71
N ASN A 48 3.94 8.65 -14.41
CA ASN A 48 4.29 8.97 -15.80
C ASN A 48 5.65 9.67 -15.95
N GLY A 49 6.27 10.08 -14.84
CA GLY A 49 7.60 10.70 -14.84
C GLY A 49 8.74 9.71 -15.14
N THR A 50 9.96 10.24 -15.25
CA THR A 50 11.19 9.45 -15.46
C THR A 50 11.87 9.05 -14.15
N SER A 51 11.47 9.65 -13.03
CA SER A 51 11.98 9.38 -11.68
C SER A 51 10.87 9.60 -10.65
N LEU A 52 11.01 8.99 -9.46
CA LEU A 52 10.07 9.20 -8.37
C LEU A 52 9.97 10.69 -8.01
N ASP A 53 8.75 11.21 -7.87
CA ASP A 53 8.54 12.59 -7.41
C ASP A 53 8.82 12.66 -5.91
N LEU A 54 10.05 13.06 -5.57
CA LEU A 54 10.50 13.20 -4.18
C LEU A 54 9.81 14.36 -3.45
N ASN A 55 8.95 15.17 -4.08
CA ASN A 55 8.07 16.11 -3.37
C ASN A 55 6.79 15.44 -2.87
N LYS A 56 6.43 14.27 -3.41
CA LYS A 56 5.27 13.48 -3.01
C LYS A 56 5.63 12.26 -2.18
N TRP A 57 6.78 11.66 -2.45
CA TRP A 57 7.14 10.35 -1.91
C TRP A 57 8.51 10.36 -1.23
N HIS A 58 8.63 9.52 -0.21
CA HIS A 58 9.89 8.99 0.30
C HIS A 58 10.15 7.64 -0.39
N ASP A 59 11.42 7.24 -0.52
CA ASP A 59 11.90 6.03 -1.22
C ASP A 59 12.47 4.96 -0.28
N ASN A 60 11.95 4.92 0.95
CA ASN A 60 12.28 3.95 1.99
C ASN A 60 11.00 3.54 2.78
N TYR A 61 11.15 2.78 3.86
CA TYR A 61 10.04 2.53 4.79
C TYR A 61 9.86 3.72 5.74
N PRO A 62 8.65 3.94 6.32
CA PRO A 62 8.42 5.05 7.25
C PRO A 62 9.18 4.93 8.58
N TRP A 63 9.50 3.71 9.02
CA TRP A 63 10.45 3.47 10.12
C TRP A 63 11.90 3.30 9.63
N GLY A 64 12.19 3.70 8.39
CA GLY A 64 13.51 3.74 7.79
C GLY A 64 14.12 2.40 7.41
N GLY A 65 15.36 2.19 7.87
CA GLY A 65 16.42 1.51 7.13
C GLY A 65 16.49 -0.01 7.23
N VAL A 66 17.69 -0.48 7.61
CA VAL A 66 18.12 -1.87 7.56
C VAL A 66 17.23 -2.78 8.44
N ASN A 67 16.82 -3.92 7.89
CA ASN A 67 16.10 -4.95 8.64
C ASN A 67 16.90 -6.26 8.66
N PRO A 68 17.77 -6.45 9.68
CA PRO A 68 18.64 -7.62 9.74
C PRO A 68 17.89 -8.93 9.97
N ARG A 69 16.78 -8.89 10.72
CA ARG A 69 15.91 -10.05 10.96
C ARG A 69 15.34 -10.64 9.67
N TYR A 70 14.92 -9.77 8.74
CA TYR A 70 14.48 -10.20 7.41
C TYR A 70 15.59 -10.13 6.37
N ASN A 71 16.82 -9.82 6.79
CA ASN A 71 18.00 -9.88 5.96
C ASN A 71 17.90 -8.99 4.69
N MET A 72 17.28 -7.81 4.86
CA MET A 72 16.99 -6.88 3.77
C MET A 72 17.20 -5.43 4.15
N ALA A 73 17.47 -4.57 3.16
CA ALA A 73 17.44 -3.12 3.32
C ALA A 73 16.72 -2.46 2.14
N PRO A 74 15.87 -1.44 2.38
CA PRO A 74 15.34 -0.62 1.30
C PRO A 74 16.49 0.13 0.62
N SER A 75 16.46 0.22 -0.70
CA SER A 75 17.42 0.99 -1.47
C SER A 75 16.74 1.77 -2.59
N PRO A 76 17.05 3.06 -2.78
CA PRO A 76 16.51 3.87 -3.87
C PRO A 76 16.74 3.26 -5.27
N GLU A 77 17.83 2.51 -5.45
CA GLU A 77 18.14 1.86 -6.75
C GLU A 77 17.13 0.76 -7.14
N MET A 78 16.33 0.31 -6.17
CA MET A 78 15.27 -0.69 -6.34
C MET A 78 13.90 -0.06 -6.66
N VAL A 79 13.81 1.27 -6.67
CA VAL A 79 12.62 2.04 -7.04
C VAL A 79 12.84 2.66 -8.42
N LYS A 80 12.03 2.27 -9.41
CA LYS A 80 12.19 2.75 -10.79
C LYS A 80 10.85 3.13 -11.38
N LEU A 81 10.85 4.11 -12.29
CA LEU A 81 9.71 4.40 -13.14
C LEU A 81 10.00 3.93 -14.56
N ASP A 82 9.06 3.22 -15.17
CA ASP A 82 9.13 2.81 -16.56
C ASP A 82 7.72 2.84 -17.17
N LYS A 83 7.52 3.62 -18.24
CA LYS A 83 6.30 3.62 -19.05
C LYS A 83 5.02 3.74 -18.22
N GLY A 84 4.92 4.76 -17.36
CA GLY A 84 3.73 5.01 -16.53
C GLY A 84 3.53 4.00 -15.41
N LYS A 85 4.59 3.36 -14.92
CA LYS A 85 4.52 2.37 -13.84
C LYS A 85 5.64 2.61 -12.84
N LEU A 86 5.27 2.60 -11.57
CA LEU A 86 6.18 2.35 -10.47
C LEU A 86 6.61 0.88 -10.46
N GLN A 87 7.92 0.64 -10.46
CA GLN A 87 8.53 -0.66 -10.29
C GLN A 87 9.23 -0.70 -8.92
N LEU A 88 8.67 -1.49 -8.02
CA LEU A 88 9.25 -1.86 -6.74
C LEU A 88 9.90 -3.23 -6.91
N THR A 89 11.23 -3.28 -6.79
CA THR A 89 12.02 -4.46 -7.12
C THR A 89 12.81 -4.98 -5.93
N VAL A 90 13.23 -6.25 -6.03
CA VAL A 90 14.11 -6.90 -5.04
C VAL A 90 15.30 -7.51 -5.77
N SER A 91 16.49 -7.46 -5.18
CA SER A 91 17.71 -8.05 -5.74
C SER A 91 18.57 -8.66 -4.64
N LYS A 92 19.42 -9.62 -5.02
CA LYS A 92 20.42 -10.17 -4.12
C LYS A 92 21.60 -9.22 -4.03
N THR A 93 22.24 -9.15 -2.87
CA THR A 93 23.43 -8.35 -2.62
C THR A 93 24.39 -9.11 -1.70
N ASP A 94 25.67 -8.79 -1.79
CA ASP A 94 26.71 -9.18 -0.84
C ASP A 94 27.22 -7.97 -0.03
N ARG A 95 26.73 -6.77 -0.34
CA ARG A 95 27.10 -5.50 0.33
C ARG A 95 26.65 -5.48 1.78
N LYS A 96 27.58 -5.15 2.68
CA LYS A 96 27.26 -4.73 4.06
C LYS A 96 26.58 -3.37 4.03
N GLN A 97 25.43 -3.26 4.68
CA GLN A 97 24.67 -2.02 4.75
C GLN A 97 25.00 -1.28 6.04
N THR A 98 25.30 0.01 5.94
CA THR A 98 25.44 0.87 7.12
C THR A 98 24.08 1.05 7.77
N ILE A 99 24.01 0.79 9.07
CA ILE A 99 22.85 1.06 9.90
C ILE A 99 22.94 2.53 10.32
N PRO A 100 21.93 3.37 10.01
CA PRO A 100 21.93 4.77 10.42
C PRO A 100 22.03 4.92 11.94
N ASP A 101 22.77 5.93 12.41
CA ASP A 101 23.03 6.14 13.84
C ASP A 101 21.74 6.26 14.67
N TRP A 102 20.70 6.87 14.10
CA TRP A 102 19.40 7.01 14.77
C TRP A 102 18.67 5.66 14.99
N MET A 103 19.02 4.61 14.22
CA MET A 103 18.49 3.25 14.44
C MET A 103 19.24 2.50 15.55
N LEU A 104 20.48 2.90 15.89
CA LEU A 104 21.35 2.21 16.84
C LEU A 104 21.00 2.53 18.30
N THR A 105 19.71 2.44 18.64
CA THR A 105 19.25 2.47 20.04
C THR A 105 19.75 1.23 20.79
N GLU A 106 19.78 1.29 22.12
CA GLU A 106 20.20 0.14 22.94
C GLU A 106 19.30 -1.09 22.72
N ASP A 107 17.99 -0.88 22.58
CA ASP A 107 17.05 -1.96 22.26
C ASP A 107 17.32 -2.56 20.87
N TYR A 108 17.52 -1.72 19.85
CA TYR A 108 17.83 -2.21 18.51
C TYR A 108 19.13 -3.01 18.48
N LYS A 109 20.19 -2.52 19.15
CA LYS A 109 21.46 -3.24 19.26
C LYS A 109 21.28 -4.57 19.96
N LYS A 110 20.52 -4.62 21.05
CA LYS A 110 20.25 -5.85 21.80
C LYS A 110 19.47 -6.87 20.96
N GLU A 111 18.43 -6.43 20.26
CA GLU A 111 17.59 -7.29 19.42
C GLU A 111 18.32 -7.81 18.18
N ASN A 112 19.26 -7.02 17.64
CA ASN A 112 19.95 -7.31 16.39
C ASN A 112 21.44 -7.63 16.55
N ALA A 113 21.92 -7.81 17.78
CA ALA A 113 23.34 -8.05 18.08
C ALA A 113 24.00 -9.14 17.21
N PRO A 114 23.33 -10.27 16.88
CA PRO A 114 23.93 -11.30 16.02
C PRO A 114 24.19 -10.84 14.58
N TYR A 115 23.53 -9.78 14.12
CA TYR A 115 23.60 -9.31 12.73
C TYR A 115 24.47 -8.06 12.57
N ILE A 116 24.77 -7.34 13.67
CA ILE A 116 25.61 -6.15 13.64
C ILE A 116 27.08 -6.59 13.57
N VAL A 117 27.75 -6.13 12.52
CA VAL A 117 29.15 -6.38 12.21
C VAL A 117 29.86 -5.04 12.01
N GLU A 118 31.19 -5.00 12.21
CA GLU A 118 31.99 -3.80 11.96
C GLU A 118 31.47 -2.53 12.66
N GLY A 119 30.95 -2.67 13.88
CA GLY A 119 30.44 -1.56 14.69
C GLY A 119 29.00 -1.15 14.36
N ASN A 120 28.75 -0.71 13.13
CA ASN A 120 27.44 -0.18 12.70
C ASN A 120 26.97 -0.69 11.33
N LYS A 121 27.45 -1.84 10.87
CA LYS A 121 26.99 -2.44 9.61
C LYS A 121 26.22 -3.72 9.86
N ALA A 122 25.38 -4.11 8.91
CA ALA A 122 24.81 -5.46 8.87
C ALA A 122 25.18 -6.12 7.54
N GLN A 123 25.58 -7.39 7.59
CA GLN A 123 25.63 -8.22 6.39
C GLN A 123 24.19 -8.57 6.01
N LEU A 124 23.73 -8.07 4.88
CA LEU A 124 22.40 -8.37 4.34
C LEU A 124 22.54 -9.02 2.97
N TYR A 125 21.57 -9.83 2.59
CA TYR A 125 21.58 -10.56 1.33
C TYR A 125 20.53 -10.08 0.33
N TYR A 126 19.62 -9.17 0.73
CA TYR A 126 18.60 -8.62 -0.13
C TYR A 126 18.53 -7.10 -0.08
N LEU A 127 18.38 -6.48 -1.25
CA LEU A 127 17.93 -5.11 -1.39
C LEU A 127 16.48 -5.15 -1.79
N THR A 128 15.68 -4.32 -1.14
CA THR A 128 14.25 -4.20 -1.39
C THR A 128 13.90 -2.75 -1.71
N SER A 129 12.63 -2.50 -1.96
CA SER A 129 12.08 -1.19 -2.28
C SER A 129 10.82 -0.93 -1.46
N ALA A 130 10.67 0.30 -1.01
CA ALA A 130 9.44 0.81 -0.44
C ALA A 130 9.31 2.28 -0.85
N ILE A 131 8.08 2.76 -0.93
CA ILE A 131 7.81 4.20 -0.96
C ILE A 131 6.68 4.49 0.01
N TYR A 132 6.66 5.70 0.59
CA TYR A 132 5.51 6.19 1.34
C TYR A 132 5.29 7.68 1.07
N SER A 133 4.05 8.15 1.25
CA SER A 133 3.68 9.53 0.95
C SER A 133 4.28 10.51 1.97
N LYS A 134 4.66 11.70 1.50
CA LYS A 134 5.00 12.84 2.37
C LYS A 134 3.79 13.46 3.06
N LYS A 135 2.60 13.17 2.54
CA LYS A 135 1.34 13.66 3.03
C LYS A 135 0.66 12.59 3.87
N ASP A 136 0.09 13.02 4.98
CA ASP A 136 -0.74 12.18 5.84
C ASP A 136 -2.19 12.18 5.37
N PHE A 137 -2.87 11.06 5.59
CA PHE A 137 -4.27 10.89 5.24
C PHE A 137 -5.06 10.36 6.42
N ARG A 138 -6.31 10.79 6.50
CA ARG A 138 -7.30 10.25 7.42
C ARG A 138 -8.64 10.18 6.69
N TYR A 139 -9.20 8.98 6.64
CA TYR A 139 -10.44 8.68 5.91
C TYR A 139 -10.34 8.87 4.41
N GLY A 140 -11.29 8.26 3.70
CA GLY A 140 -11.44 8.39 2.26
C GLY A 140 -11.30 7.08 1.51
N TYR A 141 -11.26 7.19 0.20
CA TYR A 141 -11.05 6.07 -0.70
C TYR A 141 -9.58 5.99 -1.10
N PHE A 142 -8.99 4.82 -0.93
CA PHE A 142 -7.62 4.53 -1.29
C PHE A 142 -7.63 3.43 -2.34
N GLU A 143 -6.88 3.62 -3.41
CA GLU A 143 -6.82 2.67 -4.53
C GLU A 143 -5.40 2.56 -5.07
N ALA A 144 -4.98 1.34 -5.38
CA ALA A 144 -3.75 1.07 -6.11
C ALA A 144 -4.00 -0.02 -7.16
N ARG A 145 -3.61 0.25 -8.41
CA ARG A 145 -3.55 -0.75 -9.48
C ARG A 145 -2.14 -1.32 -9.54
N MET A 146 -1.97 -2.57 -9.11
CA MET A 146 -0.66 -3.20 -8.97
C MET A 146 -0.61 -4.58 -9.63
N LYS A 147 0.60 -5.04 -9.96
CA LYS A 147 0.88 -6.41 -10.42
C LYS A 147 1.96 -7.03 -9.53
N ALA A 148 1.56 -7.96 -8.67
CA ALA A 148 2.49 -8.68 -7.81
C ALA A 148 3.26 -9.74 -8.63
N PRO A 149 4.61 -9.83 -8.50
CA PRO A 149 5.37 -10.89 -9.13
C PRO A 149 5.12 -12.23 -8.44
N MET A 150 5.22 -13.31 -9.20
CA MET A 150 5.22 -14.67 -8.68
C MET A 150 6.58 -14.99 -8.05
N GLY A 151 6.58 -15.75 -6.96
CA GLY A 151 7.80 -16.22 -6.32
C GLY A 151 7.67 -16.43 -4.83
N LYS A 152 8.34 -17.46 -4.32
CA LYS A 152 8.37 -17.77 -2.89
C LYS A 152 9.10 -16.67 -2.13
N GLY A 153 8.48 -16.15 -1.07
CA GLY A 153 9.07 -15.14 -0.19
C GLY A 153 8.96 -13.72 -0.71
N ILE A 154 8.22 -13.50 -1.81
CA ILE A 154 7.85 -12.16 -2.26
C ILE A 154 6.56 -11.73 -1.55
N TRP A 155 6.59 -10.56 -0.90
CA TRP A 155 5.47 -10.04 -0.11
C TRP A 155 5.13 -8.59 -0.49
N PRO A 156 4.49 -8.34 -1.65
CA PRO A 156 4.02 -7.00 -2.02
C PRO A 156 2.83 -6.59 -1.15
N ALA A 157 2.76 -5.31 -0.79
CA ALA A 157 1.68 -4.77 0.03
C ALA A 157 1.27 -3.36 -0.41
N PHE A 158 0.03 -2.99 -0.12
CA PHE A 158 -0.51 -1.63 -0.21
C PHE A 158 -1.35 -1.35 1.04
N TRP A 159 -0.92 -0.36 1.80
CA TRP A 159 -1.33 -0.18 3.18
C TRP A 159 -1.02 1.23 3.67
N THR A 160 -1.54 1.60 4.84
CA THR A 160 -1.29 2.89 5.50
C THR A 160 -0.62 2.69 6.84
N TYR A 161 0.25 3.63 7.23
CA TYR A 161 0.96 3.62 8.51
C TYR A 161 0.98 5.02 9.10
N GLY A 162 0.86 5.17 10.43
CA GLY A 162 1.35 6.40 11.07
C GLY A 162 0.69 6.86 12.37
N HIS A 163 -0.52 6.43 12.75
CA HIS A 163 -1.06 6.85 14.05
C HIS A 163 -0.24 6.21 15.17
N ASN A 164 0.31 7.04 16.07
CA ASN A 164 1.25 6.66 17.13
C ASN A 164 2.48 5.83 16.65
N ASN A 165 2.91 6.01 15.39
CA ASN A 165 3.97 5.23 14.74
C ASN A 165 3.73 3.70 14.79
N LYS A 166 2.47 3.28 14.77
CA LYS A 166 2.10 1.90 15.11
C LYS A 166 0.83 1.40 14.46
N ASP A 167 -0.14 2.28 14.23
CA ASP A 167 -1.41 1.88 13.64
C ASP A 167 -1.30 1.73 12.13
N GLU A 168 -2.00 0.72 11.63
CA GLU A 168 -1.89 0.20 10.27
C GLU A 168 -3.26 -0.14 9.71
N ILE A 169 -3.45 0.09 8.40
CA ILE A 169 -4.58 -0.46 7.64
C ILE A 169 -4.01 -1.10 6.38
N ASP A 170 -4.19 -2.41 6.26
CA ASP A 170 -3.74 -3.18 5.12
C ASP A 170 -4.88 -3.35 4.12
N PHE A 171 -4.85 -2.54 3.06
CA PHE A 171 -5.77 -2.72 1.94
C PHE A 171 -5.47 -4.00 1.16
N THR A 172 -4.19 -4.37 1.09
CA THR A 172 -3.77 -5.69 0.62
C THR A 172 -2.35 -6.03 1.05
N GLU A 173 -2.15 -7.27 1.47
CA GLU A 173 -0.87 -7.94 1.55
C GLU A 173 -0.92 -9.22 0.70
N LEU A 174 0.07 -9.42 -0.15
CA LEU A 174 0.13 -10.54 -1.09
C LEU A 174 1.30 -11.45 -0.75
N LYS A 175 1.21 -12.71 -1.18
CA LYS A 175 2.35 -13.63 -1.22
C LYS A 175 2.51 -14.15 -2.64
N GLY A 176 3.70 -13.98 -3.21
CA GLY A 176 3.98 -14.37 -4.60
C GLY A 176 3.79 -15.86 -4.88
N GLU A 177 3.78 -16.71 -3.84
CA GLU A 177 3.44 -18.12 -3.93
C GLU A 177 1.93 -18.45 -3.76
N ARG A 178 1.08 -17.48 -3.43
CA ARG A 178 -0.36 -17.67 -3.19
C ARG A 178 -1.18 -17.04 -4.30
N MET A 179 -1.43 -17.82 -5.34
CA MET A 179 -2.05 -17.34 -6.57
C MET A 179 -3.41 -16.67 -6.38
N GLU A 180 -4.21 -17.10 -5.40
CA GLU A 180 -5.61 -16.67 -5.23
C GLU A 180 -5.88 -16.08 -3.84
N ASN A 181 -4.85 -15.71 -3.09
CA ASN A 181 -5.04 -15.21 -1.73
C ASN A 181 -4.34 -13.88 -1.51
N TYR A 182 -5.08 -12.97 -0.89
CA TYR A 182 -4.56 -11.73 -0.33
C TYR A 182 -5.02 -11.62 1.11
N HIS A 183 -4.28 -10.88 1.90
CA HIS A 183 -4.59 -10.59 3.29
C HIS A 183 -4.99 -9.12 3.40
N ILE A 184 -5.93 -8.87 4.29
CA ILE A 184 -6.33 -7.53 4.74
C ILE A 184 -6.23 -7.55 6.25
N ASP A 185 -5.93 -6.42 6.87
CA ASP A 185 -5.85 -6.29 8.32
C ASP A 185 -5.97 -4.83 8.79
N VAL A 186 -6.09 -4.65 10.10
CA VAL A 186 -5.98 -3.38 10.80
C VAL A 186 -5.16 -3.60 12.06
N HIS A 187 -3.94 -3.08 12.10
CA HIS A 187 -3.08 -3.16 13.28
C HIS A 187 -3.23 -1.93 14.17
N HIS A 188 -3.29 -2.17 15.48
CA HIS A 188 -3.35 -1.21 16.56
C HIS A 188 -2.66 -1.83 17.79
N PRO A 189 -1.32 -1.93 17.78
CA PRO A 189 -0.55 -2.77 18.70
C PRO A 189 -0.66 -2.38 20.18
N GLU A 190 -1.17 -1.18 20.50
CA GLU A 190 -1.47 -0.78 21.88
C GLU A 190 -2.75 -1.43 22.44
N LYS A 191 -3.61 -1.98 21.58
CA LYS A 191 -4.77 -2.77 21.96
C LYS A 191 -4.37 -4.25 21.95
N LYS A 192 -4.38 -4.89 23.13
CA LYS A 192 -3.98 -6.30 23.32
C LYS A 192 -4.72 -7.30 22.43
N VAL A 193 -5.89 -6.94 21.88
CA VAL A 193 -6.59 -7.70 20.84
C VAL A 193 -7.35 -6.74 19.92
N GLU A 194 -6.98 -6.69 18.65
CA GLU A 194 -7.70 -5.97 17.59
C GLU A 194 -8.97 -6.75 17.26
N THR A 195 -10.09 -6.41 17.90
CA THR A 195 -11.38 -7.05 17.63
C THR A 195 -12.48 -6.05 17.32
N TYR A 196 -13.43 -6.47 16.49
CA TYR A 196 -14.70 -5.79 16.28
C TYR A 196 -15.87 -6.71 16.59
N LYS A 197 -17.05 -6.12 16.81
CA LYS A 197 -18.29 -6.89 16.94
C LYS A 197 -18.84 -7.16 15.54
N ASN A 198 -18.95 -8.43 15.17
CA ASN A 198 -19.64 -8.80 13.93
C ASN A 198 -21.16 -8.56 14.06
N ALA A 199 -21.91 -8.81 12.98
CA ALA A 199 -23.37 -8.65 12.95
C ALA A 199 -24.13 -9.47 14.02
N LEU A 200 -23.49 -10.50 14.58
CA LEU A 200 -24.03 -11.34 15.66
C LEU A 200 -23.56 -10.91 17.06
N GLY A 201 -22.86 -9.77 17.16
CA GLY A 201 -22.33 -9.23 18.42
C GLY A 201 -21.08 -9.94 18.94
N ALA A 202 -20.56 -10.95 18.23
CA ALA A 202 -19.36 -11.68 18.63
C ALA A 202 -18.10 -10.85 18.36
N ARG A 203 -17.15 -10.85 19.29
CA ARG A 203 -15.82 -10.26 19.10
C ARG A 203 -15.00 -11.16 18.18
N VAL A 204 -14.66 -10.64 17.01
CA VAL A 204 -13.79 -11.31 16.02
C VAL A 204 -12.56 -10.47 15.78
N ARG A 205 -11.45 -11.10 15.43
CA ARG A 205 -10.21 -10.38 15.11
C ARG A 205 -10.38 -9.58 13.82
N TYR A 206 -9.71 -8.43 13.74
CA TYR A 206 -9.44 -7.84 12.45
C TYR A 206 -8.49 -8.75 11.65
N GLY A 207 -8.64 -8.65 10.35
CA GLY A 207 -7.83 -9.34 9.36
C GLY A 207 -8.20 -10.78 9.03
N ALA A 208 -8.01 -11.11 7.75
CA ALA A 208 -8.22 -12.45 7.23
C ALA A 208 -7.54 -12.63 5.88
N TRP A 209 -7.14 -13.88 5.61
CA TRP A 209 -6.81 -14.30 4.25
C TRP A 209 -8.10 -14.46 3.45
N ILE A 210 -8.26 -13.64 2.42
CA ILE A 210 -9.39 -13.69 1.51
C ILE A 210 -8.97 -14.49 0.28
N LYS A 211 -9.84 -15.41 -0.15
CA LYS A 211 -9.66 -16.15 -1.39
C LYS A 211 -10.39 -15.44 -2.53
N SER A 212 -9.66 -15.03 -3.56
CA SER A 212 -10.24 -14.51 -4.80
C SER A 212 -10.83 -15.65 -5.64
N SER A 213 -11.81 -15.33 -6.49
CA SER A 213 -12.42 -16.30 -7.41
C SER A 213 -11.56 -16.65 -8.62
N TYR A 214 -10.45 -15.93 -8.81
CA TYR A 214 -9.47 -16.13 -9.87
C TYR A 214 -8.07 -15.77 -9.37
N PRO A 215 -6.99 -16.27 -9.99
CA PRO A 215 -5.63 -15.91 -9.62
C PRO A 215 -5.41 -14.39 -9.67
N ILE A 216 -4.69 -13.81 -8.72
CA ILE A 216 -4.40 -12.37 -8.60
C ILE A 216 -2.89 -12.05 -8.69
N ILE A 217 -2.03 -13.07 -8.61
CA ILE A 217 -0.58 -12.93 -8.82
C ILE A 217 -0.26 -12.91 -10.33
N ASP A 218 0.77 -12.15 -10.71
CA ASP A 218 1.23 -11.90 -12.08
C ASP A 218 0.16 -11.33 -13.04
N ARG A 219 -0.80 -10.58 -12.49
CA ARG A 219 -1.74 -9.78 -13.27
C ARG A 219 -2.02 -8.43 -12.63
N TRP A 220 -2.49 -7.50 -13.44
CA TRP A 220 -2.94 -6.21 -12.93
C TRP A 220 -4.25 -6.38 -12.17
N VAL A 221 -4.23 -6.00 -10.90
CA VAL A 221 -5.38 -6.00 -10.01
C VAL A 221 -5.47 -4.62 -9.35
N THR A 222 -6.69 -4.11 -9.26
CA THR A 222 -6.98 -2.91 -8.49
C THR A 222 -7.39 -3.32 -7.10
N PHE A 223 -6.61 -2.94 -6.09
CA PHE A 223 -6.96 -3.08 -4.69
C PHE A 223 -7.41 -1.74 -4.17
N SER A 224 -8.48 -1.74 -3.39
CA SER A 224 -9.02 -0.50 -2.84
C SER A 224 -9.69 -0.74 -1.50
N GLY A 225 -9.76 0.31 -0.70
CA GLY A 225 -10.55 0.33 0.52
C GLY A 225 -11.08 1.71 0.83
N TYR A 226 -12.17 1.73 1.57
CA TYR A 226 -12.83 2.96 2.00
C TYR A 226 -12.75 3.05 3.51
N TRP A 227 -11.94 3.98 4.02
CA TRP A 227 -11.77 4.21 5.44
C TRP A 227 -12.78 5.27 5.92
N GLU A 228 -13.74 4.85 6.74
CA GLU A 228 -14.76 5.73 7.33
C GLU A 228 -14.43 6.09 8.77
N PRO A 229 -14.93 7.23 9.27
CA PRO A 229 -15.00 7.47 10.71
C PRO A 229 -15.83 6.38 11.41
N GLY A 230 -15.29 5.80 12.47
CA GLY A 230 -15.93 4.76 13.28
C GLY A 230 -14.90 3.80 13.86
#